data_AF-A0A3R7F6W0-F1
#
_entry.id   AF-A0A3R7F6W0-F1
#
_cell.length_a   1.000
_cell.length_b   1.000
_cell.length_c   1.000
_cell.angle_alpha   90.00
_cell.angle_beta   90.00
_cell.angle_gamma   90.00
#
_symmetry.space_group_name_H-M   'P 1'
#
loop_
_entity.id
_entity.type
_entity.pdbx_description
1 polymer ?
#
loop_
_entity_poly.entity_id
_entity_poly.type
_entity_poly.pdbx_seq_one_letter_code
_entity_poly.pdbx_strand_id
1 'polypeptide(L)'
;MRKTAVLLLSLIFLLSIIASISFIASAYAIKPDNVPLQLEKRVFIHYRKGYGKPDWTTDKGPSPKEEDHSGHYELLGKGVKWKTTAIIYVDDADNVQYLDRNFIFKAIKISAEEWDDGAYSGWGGIDFDLFGGYYNITNASFDTDSPDGRNEILFGDYPQEGVIAVTVV
;
A
#
# COMPACT_ATOMS: atom_id res chain seq x y z
N MET A 1 45.32 15.52 -46.05
CA MET A 1 44.92 14.19 -45.50
C MET A 1 44.66 14.20 -44.00
N ARG A 2 45.57 14.71 -43.15
CA ARG A 2 45.37 14.71 -41.69
C ARG A 2 44.20 15.59 -41.21
N LYS A 3 44.03 16.79 -41.80
CA LYS A 3 42.91 17.70 -41.47
C LYS A 3 41.53 17.18 -41.93
N THR A 4 41.48 16.52 -43.09
CA THR A 4 40.25 15.93 -43.63
C THR A 4 39.81 14.71 -42.83
N ALA A 5 40.75 13.89 -42.33
CA ALA A 5 40.45 12.77 -41.44
C ALA A 5 39.90 13.22 -40.08
N VAL A 6 40.45 14.30 -39.50
CA VAL A 6 39.95 14.85 -38.22
C VAL A 6 38.53 15.40 -38.37
N LEU A 7 38.23 16.13 -39.44
CA LEU A 7 36.87 16.64 -39.71
C LEU A 7 35.84 15.51 -39.87
N LEU A 8 36.21 14.44 -40.57
CA LEU A 8 35.33 13.29 -40.77
C LEU A 8 35.01 12.57 -39.44
N LEU A 9 36.03 12.40 -38.59
CA LEU A 9 35.86 11.79 -37.26
C LEU A 9 34.98 12.66 -36.33
N SER A 10 35.16 13.98 -36.35
CA SER A 10 34.31 14.88 -35.56
C SER A 10 32.85 14.86 -36.02
N LEU A 11 32.60 14.73 -37.33
CA LEU A 11 31.24 14.64 -37.88
C LEU A 11 30.56 13.32 -37.49
N ILE A 12 31.28 12.20 -37.56
CA ILE A 12 30.77 10.88 -37.12
C ILE A 12 30.44 10.91 -35.63
N PHE A 13 31.31 11.52 -34.81
CA PHE A 13 31.07 11.65 -33.37
C PHE A 13 29.82 12.50 -33.08
N LEU A 14 29.66 13.63 -33.76
CA LEU A 14 28.48 14.50 -33.60
C LEU A 14 27.18 13.79 -34.02
N LEU A 15 27.21 13.06 -35.15
CA LEU A 15 26.05 12.27 -35.61
C LEU A 15 25.69 11.14 -34.63
N SER A 16 26.68 10.51 -33.99
CA SER A 16 26.44 9.47 -32.99
C SER A 16 25.79 10.01 -31.71
N ILE A 17 26.14 11.24 -31.29
CA ILE A 17 25.52 11.92 -30.15
C ILE A 17 24.07 12.30 -30.47
N ILE A 18 23.80 12.83 -31.67
CA ILE A 18 22.44 13.19 -32.08
C ILE A 18 21.55 11.93 -32.14
N ALA A 19 22.05 10.83 -32.72
CA ALA A 19 21.32 9.56 -32.79
C ALA A 19 21.03 8.96 -31.40
N SER A 20 21.93 9.12 -30.43
CA SER A 20 21.72 8.61 -29.06
C SER A 20 20.75 9.49 -28.25
N ILE A 21 20.69 10.80 -28.50
CA ILE A 21 19.66 11.67 -27.89
C ILE A 21 18.27 11.35 -28.45
N SER A 22 18.16 10.99 -29.74
CA SER A 22 16.88 10.59 -30.35
C SER A 22 16.30 9.27 -29.82
N PHE A 23 17.13 8.39 -29.25
CA PHE A 23 16.66 7.13 -28.65
C PHE A 23 16.16 7.27 -27.19
N ILE A 24 16.49 8.36 -26.50
CA ILE A 24 16.07 8.57 -25.10
C ILE A 24 14.67 9.24 -25.02
N ALA A 25 14.20 9.84 -26.12
CA ALA A 25 12.96 10.63 -26.12
C ALA A 25 11.65 9.83 -26.32
N SER A 26 11.69 8.50 -26.54
CA SER A 26 10.49 7.70 -26.82
C SER A 26 10.12 6.67 -25.74
N ALA A 27 10.57 6.87 -24.50
CA ALA A 27 10.17 6.03 -23.36
C ALA A 27 9.19 6.74 -22.40
N TYR A 28 8.49 7.78 -22.85
CA TYR A 28 7.25 8.17 -22.17
C TYR A 28 6.18 7.15 -22.54
N ALA A 29 5.88 6.25 -21.61
CA ALA A 29 4.80 5.29 -21.71
C ALA A 29 3.47 6.04 -21.91
N ILE A 30 3.06 6.24 -23.16
CA ILE A 30 1.68 6.54 -23.50
C ILE A 30 0.91 5.27 -23.20
N LYS A 31 0.20 5.25 -22.06
CA LYS A 31 -0.75 4.17 -21.75
C LYS A 31 -1.78 4.16 -22.88
N PRO A 32 -1.90 3.06 -23.66
CA PRO A 32 -2.93 2.98 -24.69
C PRO A 32 -4.31 3.04 -24.04
N ASP A 33 -5.24 3.80 -24.61
CA ASP A 33 -6.60 4.00 -24.09
C ASP A 33 -7.41 2.68 -23.93
N ASN A 34 -6.91 1.59 -24.51
CA ASN A 34 -7.55 0.27 -24.54
C ASN A 34 -6.92 -0.76 -23.59
N VAL A 35 -6.00 -0.36 -22.70
CA VAL A 35 -5.50 -1.29 -21.67
C VAL A 35 -6.48 -1.26 -20.50
N PRO A 36 -7.07 -2.42 -20.10
CA PRO A 36 -7.88 -2.51 -18.90
C PRO A 36 -7.13 -1.87 -17.73
N LEU A 37 -7.84 -1.18 -16.83
CA LEU A 37 -7.24 -0.67 -15.60
C LEU A 37 -6.50 -1.83 -14.92
N GLN A 38 -5.17 -1.76 -14.90
CA GLN A 38 -4.36 -2.73 -14.18
C GLN A 38 -4.60 -2.50 -12.69
N LEU A 39 -4.61 -3.57 -11.91
CA LEU A 39 -4.62 -3.45 -10.46
C LEU A 39 -3.31 -2.74 -10.06
N GLU A 40 -3.43 -1.59 -9.43
CA GLU A 40 -2.30 -0.80 -8.93
C GLU A 40 -2.20 -1.03 -7.44
N LYS A 41 -0.99 -1.32 -6.95
CA LYS A 41 -0.69 -1.34 -5.52
C LYS A 41 -0.96 0.05 -4.93
N ARG A 42 -1.70 0.10 -3.83
CA ARG A 42 -1.91 1.30 -3.01
C ARG A 42 -1.38 1.07 -1.60
N VAL A 43 -0.70 2.08 -1.06
CA VAL A 43 -0.17 2.06 0.32
C VAL A 43 -0.76 3.24 1.08
N PHE A 44 -1.45 2.95 2.18
CA PHE A 44 -1.99 3.94 3.10
C PHE A 44 -1.15 3.91 4.38
N ILE A 45 -0.57 5.05 4.75
CA ILE A 45 0.21 5.19 5.98
C ILE A 45 -0.62 5.99 6.98
N HIS A 46 -0.95 5.36 8.11
CA HIS A 46 -1.73 5.97 9.18
C HIS A 46 -0.78 6.46 10.27
N TYR A 47 -0.87 7.74 10.61
CA TYR A 47 -0.08 8.36 11.67
C TYR A 47 -0.89 8.52 12.95
N ARG A 48 -0.22 8.51 14.09
CA ARG A 48 -0.82 8.90 15.37
C ARG A 48 -1.33 10.33 15.28
N LYS A 49 -2.50 10.58 15.85
CA LYS A 49 -3.08 11.93 15.94
C LYS A 49 -2.10 12.86 16.67
N GLY A 50 -1.65 13.91 15.99
CA GLY A 50 -0.71 14.93 16.51
C GLY A 50 0.77 14.70 16.19
N TYR A 51 1.15 13.63 15.48
CA TYR A 51 2.54 13.25 15.23
C TYR A 51 3.25 14.03 14.10
N GLY A 52 3.04 15.36 14.08
CA GLY A 52 3.72 16.27 13.16
C GLY A 52 4.66 17.28 13.82
N LYS A 53 4.64 17.48 15.15
CA LYS A 53 5.50 18.45 15.85
C LYS A 53 5.75 18.09 17.34
N PRO A 54 6.91 18.46 17.92
CA PRO A 54 7.21 18.29 19.35
C PRO A 54 6.24 19.04 20.28
N ASP A 55 6.02 18.48 21.47
CA ASP A 55 5.06 18.95 22.50
C ASP A 55 5.23 20.41 22.95
N TRP A 56 6.40 21.02 22.71
CA TRP A 56 6.72 22.38 23.15
C TRP A 56 6.39 23.48 22.12
N THR A 57 5.82 23.14 20.96
CA THR A 57 5.49 24.14 19.92
C THR A 57 4.03 24.59 20.00
N THR A 58 3.80 25.91 20.10
CA THR A 58 2.48 26.55 20.28
C THR A 58 1.60 26.55 19.03
N ASP A 59 2.17 26.23 17.86
CA ASP A 59 1.45 26.23 16.59
C ASP A 59 1.28 24.81 16.07
N LYS A 60 0.13 24.20 16.37
CA LYS A 60 -0.37 23.04 15.63
C LYS A 60 -0.46 23.45 14.17
N GLY A 61 0.55 23.08 13.38
CA GLY A 61 0.45 23.21 11.93
C GLY A 61 -0.77 22.41 11.47
N PRO A 62 -1.43 22.79 10.37
CA PRO A 62 -2.44 21.90 9.80
C PRO A 62 -1.78 20.53 9.62
N SER A 63 -2.49 19.45 9.98
CA SER A 63 -2.13 18.12 9.50
C SER A 63 -1.77 18.24 8.01
N PRO A 64 -0.84 17.43 7.46
CA PRO A 64 -0.70 17.32 6.01
C PRO A 64 -2.12 17.30 5.43
N LYS A 65 -2.42 18.21 4.50
CA LYS A 65 -3.77 18.25 3.92
C LYS A 65 -4.06 16.82 3.50
N GLU A 66 -5.08 16.19 4.08
CA GLU A 66 -5.61 14.95 3.55
C GLU A 66 -5.81 15.24 2.07
N GLU A 67 -5.05 14.55 1.23
CA GLU A 67 -5.31 14.64 -0.20
C GLU A 67 -6.76 14.15 -0.39
N ASP A 68 -7.45 14.69 -1.39
CA ASP A 68 -8.82 14.26 -1.64
C ASP A 68 -8.81 12.78 -2.07
N HIS A 69 -9.03 11.91 -1.09
CA HIS A 69 -9.01 10.46 -1.26
C HIS A 69 -10.40 9.91 -1.63
N SER A 70 -11.39 10.76 -1.90
CA SER A 70 -12.77 10.35 -2.22
C SER A 70 -12.82 9.41 -3.44
N GLY A 71 -11.90 9.58 -4.40
CA GLY A 71 -11.79 8.71 -5.58
C GLY A 71 -11.08 7.36 -5.34
N HIS A 72 -10.36 7.18 -4.23
CA HIS A 72 -9.55 5.95 -4.03
C HIS A 72 -10.38 4.71 -3.73
N TYR A 73 -11.61 4.90 -3.26
CA TYR A 73 -12.57 3.83 -3.01
C TYR A 73 -13.66 3.77 -4.08
N GLU A 74 -13.53 4.52 -5.19
CA GLU A 74 -14.54 4.55 -6.25
C GLU A 74 -14.77 3.16 -6.85
N LEU A 75 -13.73 2.33 -6.91
CA LEU A 75 -13.84 0.93 -7.32
C LEU A 75 -14.66 0.08 -6.33
N LEU A 76 -14.54 0.33 -5.02
CA LEU A 76 -15.41 -0.31 -4.02
C LEU A 76 -16.87 0.07 -4.23
N GLY A 77 -17.13 1.36 -4.53
CA GLY A 77 -18.47 1.86 -4.86
C GLY A 77 -19.05 1.33 -6.19
N LYS A 78 -18.20 0.79 -7.08
CA LYS A 78 -18.60 0.19 -8.36
C LYS A 78 -18.96 -1.30 -8.26
N GLY A 79 -19.21 -1.79 -7.05
CA GLY A 79 -19.69 -3.16 -6.81
C GLY A 79 -18.57 -4.20 -6.72
N VAL A 80 -17.34 -3.78 -6.40
CA VAL A 80 -16.32 -4.71 -5.95
C VAL A 80 -16.82 -5.38 -4.68
N LYS A 81 -16.84 -6.71 -4.71
CA LYS A 81 -17.28 -7.54 -3.62
C LYS A 81 -16.38 -8.76 -3.51
N TRP A 82 -16.27 -9.27 -2.30
CA TRP A 82 -15.65 -10.56 -2.03
C TRP A 82 -16.37 -11.64 -2.86
N LYS A 83 -15.59 -12.47 -3.56
CA LYS A 83 -16.13 -13.62 -4.32
C LYS A 83 -16.19 -14.88 -3.49
N THR A 84 -15.39 -14.92 -2.43
CA THR A 84 -15.23 -16.02 -1.49
C THR A 84 -15.06 -15.42 -0.11
N THR A 85 -15.30 -16.23 0.91
CA THR A 85 -14.99 -15.85 2.29
C THR A 85 -13.48 -15.59 2.43
N ALA A 86 -13.14 -14.58 3.21
CA ALA A 86 -11.78 -14.21 3.53
C ALA A 86 -11.27 -15.07 4.69
N ILE A 87 -9.99 -15.43 4.63
CA ILE A 87 -9.26 -15.98 5.75
C ILE A 87 -8.29 -14.90 6.24
N ILE A 88 -8.28 -14.64 7.54
CA ILE A 88 -7.38 -13.68 8.19
C ILE A 88 -6.24 -14.45 8.86
N TYR A 89 -5.02 -14.08 8.50
CA TYR A 89 -3.81 -14.55 9.17
C TYR A 89 -3.27 -13.44 10.07
N VAL A 90 -2.99 -13.79 11.33
CA VAL A 90 -2.46 -12.85 12.32
C VAL A 90 -1.05 -13.30 12.70
N ASP A 91 -0.07 -12.43 12.48
CA ASP A 91 1.30 -12.61 12.96
C ASP A 91 1.63 -11.52 13.99
N ASP A 92 1.87 -11.96 15.23
CA ASP A 92 2.20 -11.10 16.35
C ASP A 92 3.64 -11.32 16.86
N ALA A 93 4.49 -12.02 16.11
CA ALA A 93 5.84 -12.38 16.54
C ALA A 93 6.68 -11.17 16.97
N ASP A 94 6.50 -10.04 16.29
CA ASP A 94 7.22 -8.78 16.56
C ASP A 94 6.35 -7.74 17.30
N ASN A 95 5.38 -8.19 18.10
CA ASN A 95 4.59 -7.29 18.93
C ASN A 95 5.41 -6.67 20.09
N VAL A 96 5.96 -5.48 19.84
CA VAL A 96 6.76 -4.71 20.81
C VAL A 96 5.99 -4.23 22.05
N GLN A 97 4.65 -4.31 22.05
CA GLN A 97 3.82 -3.89 23.18
C GLN A 97 3.60 -4.99 24.21
N TYR A 98 4.13 -6.20 23.98
CA TYR A 98 3.98 -7.37 24.86
C TYR A 98 2.51 -7.69 25.21
N LEU A 99 1.59 -7.36 24.29
CA LEU A 99 0.20 -7.75 24.44
C LEU A 99 0.09 -9.27 24.33
N ASP A 100 -0.81 -9.85 25.11
CA ASP A 100 -1.07 -11.28 25.06
C ASP A 100 -1.56 -11.69 23.65
N ARG A 101 -0.97 -12.75 23.10
CA ARG A 101 -1.32 -13.28 21.77
C ARG A 101 -2.80 -13.59 21.65
N ASN A 102 -3.39 -14.21 22.67
CA ASN A 102 -4.82 -14.55 22.62
C ASN A 102 -5.69 -13.30 22.68
N PHE A 103 -5.27 -12.26 23.39
CA PHE A 103 -5.94 -10.96 23.37
C PHE A 103 -5.96 -10.36 21.97
N ILE A 104 -4.82 -10.28 21.29
CA ILE A 104 -4.72 -9.72 19.92
C ILE A 104 -5.60 -10.52 18.96
N PHE A 105 -5.44 -11.84 18.95
CA PHE A 105 -6.20 -12.72 18.07
C PHE A 105 -7.71 -12.61 18.30
N LYS A 106 -8.15 -12.56 19.56
CA LYS A 106 -9.57 -12.37 19.90
C LYS A 106 -10.07 -10.99 19.49
N ALA A 107 -9.27 -9.93 19.68
CA ALA A 107 -9.68 -8.59 19.29
C ALA A 107 -9.89 -8.49 17.78
N ILE A 108 -8.98 -9.07 16.99
CA ILE A 108 -9.11 -9.14 15.52
C ILE A 108 -10.34 -9.95 15.14
N LYS A 109 -10.51 -11.15 15.73
CA LYS A 109 -11.67 -11.99 15.47
C LYS A 109 -12.97 -11.25 15.76
N ILE A 110 -13.12 -10.70 16.97
CA ILE A 110 -14.32 -9.94 17.37
C ILE A 110 -14.61 -8.79 16.39
N SER A 111 -13.57 -8.06 15.96
CA SER A 111 -13.73 -6.94 15.04
C SER A 111 -14.19 -7.38 13.65
N ALA A 112 -13.79 -8.57 13.20
CA ALA A 112 -14.23 -9.15 11.94
C ALA A 112 -15.66 -9.70 12.03
N GLU A 113 -15.99 -10.44 13.10
CA GLU A 113 -17.36 -10.96 13.32
C GLU A 113 -18.40 -9.83 13.45
N GLU A 114 -18.00 -8.65 13.95
CA GLU A 114 -18.88 -7.47 13.96
C GLU A 114 -19.36 -7.06 12.57
N TRP A 115 -18.59 -7.33 11.51
CA TRP A 115 -19.04 -7.11 10.14
C TRP A 115 -19.95 -8.23 9.62
N ASP A 116 -19.85 -9.43 10.18
CA ASP A 116 -20.64 -10.59 9.79
C ASP A 116 -22.03 -10.56 10.43
N ASP A 117 -22.11 -10.38 11.75
CA ASP A 117 -23.37 -10.48 12.50
C ASP A 117 -23.82 -9.16 13.15
N GLY A 118 -22.92 -8.18 13.26
CA GLY A 118 -23.19 -6.92 13.94
C GLY A 118 -23.56 -7.07 15.41
N ALA A 119 -23.16 -8.16 16.07
CA ALA A 119 -23.59 -8.48 17.43
C ALA A 119 -23.17 -7.44 18.48
N TYR A 120 -22.10 -6.68 18.23
CA TYR A 120 -21.58 -5.71 19.17
C TYR A 120 -22.19 -4.32 18.99
N SER A 121 -22.45 -3.86 17.75
CA SER A 121 -23.11 -2.56 17.52
C SER A 121 -24.62 -2.63 17.24
N GLY A 122 -25.16 -3.83 17.00
CA GLY A 122 -26.59 -4.06 16.79
C GLY A 122 -27.11 -3.67 15.40
N TRP A 123 -26.24 -3.49 14.41
CA TRP A 123 -26.64 -3.09 13.06
C TRP A 123 -27.21 -4.23 12.21
N GLY A 124 -27.06 -5.47 12.68
CA GLY A 124 -27.68 -6.66 12.10
C GLY A 124 -26.81 -7.48 11.16
N GLY A 125 -25.59 -7.04 10.87
CA GLY A 125 -24.64 -7.80 10.06
C GLY A 125 -25.08 -7.98 8.61
N ILE A 126 -24.60 -9.06 7.99
CA ILE A 126 -25.00 -9.50 6.65
C ILE A 126 -25.40 -10.98 6.64
N ASP A 127 -26.05 -11.42 5.57
CA ASP A 127 -26.60 -12.78 5.48
C ASP A 127 -25.56 -13.90 5.24
N PHE A 128 -24.29 -13.57 5.04
CA PHE A 128 -23.23 -14.55 4.76
C PHE A 128 -21.96 -14.24 5.54
N ASP A 129 -21.18 -15.27 5.82
CA ASP A 129 -19.90 -15.15 6.53
C ASP A 129 -18.83 -14.54 5.61
N LEU A 130 -18.41 -13.29 5.86
CA LEU A 130 -17.29 -12.65 5.17
C LEU A 130 -15.97 -13.26 5.60
N PHE A 131 -15.82 -13.61 6.87
CA PHE A 131 -14.55 -13.98 7.50
C PHE A 131 -14.53 -15.43 7.99
N GLY A 132 -14.58 -16.37 7.04
CA GLY A 132 -14.72 -17.80 7.30
C GLY A 132 -13.53 -18.51 7.97
N GLY A 133 -12.50 -17.78 8.42
CA GLY A 133 -11.38 -18.39 9.13
C GLY A 133 -10.35 -17.41 9.68
N TYR A 134 -9.72 -17.81 10.79
CA TYR A 134 -8.70 -17.04 11.49
C TYR A 134 -7.56 -17.96 11.91
N TYR A 135 -6.33 -17.58 11.59
CA TYR A 135 -5.14 -18.36 11.95
C TYR A 135 -4.08 -17.48 12.58
N ASN A 136 -3.54 -17.93 13.72
CA ASN A 136 -2.28 -17.39 14.21
C ASN A 136 -1.13 -18.03 13.44
N ILE A 137 -0.27 -17.21 12.87
CA ILE A 137 0.96 -17.62 12.21
C ILE A 137 2.15 -16.89 12.83
N THR A 138 3.36 -17.35 12.54
CA THR A 138 4.61 -16.77 13.09
C THR A 138 5.69 -16.70 12.02
N ASN A 139 5.27 -16.64 10.76
CA ASN A 139 6.12 -16.73 9.58
C ASN A 139 5.61 -15.84 8.45
N ALA A 140 4.82 -14.82 8.79
CA ALA A 140 4.51 -13.76 7.86
C ALA A 140 5.67 -12.76 7.84
N SER A 141 5.83 -12.10 6.70
CA SER A 141 6.72 -10.96 6.57
C SER A 141 5.97 -9.89 5.80
N PHE A 142 6.17 -8.63 6.17
CA PHE A 142 5.60 -7.52 5.43
C PHE A 142 6.27 -7.44 4.05
N ASP A 143 5.65 -8.06 3.05
CA ASP A 143 6.10 -8.03 1.65
C ASP A 143 5.37 -6.91 0.91
N THR A 144 6.13 -5.95 0.43
CA THR A 144 5.60 -4.83 -0.34
C THR A 144 5.68 -5.05 -1.85
N ASP A 145 6.39 -6.06 -2.31
CA ASP A 145 6.73 -6.25 -3.72
C ASP A 145 5.81 -7.26 -4.39
N SER A 146 5.43 -8.34 -3.69
CA SER A 146 4.52 -9.36 -4.23
C SER A 146 3.51 -9.83 -3.18
N PRO A 147 2.22 -9.49 -3.32
CA PRO A 147 1.18 -10.11 -2.51
C PRO A 147 1.19 -11.64 -2.70
N ASP A 148 1.13 -12.38 -1.61
CA ASP A 148 1.10 -13.84 -1.61
C ASP A 148 -0.32 -14.42 -1.65
N GLY A 149 -1.32 -13.55 -1.79
CA GLY A 149 -2.74 -13.90 -1.84
C GLY A 149 -3.37 -14.15 -0.48
N ARG A 150 -2.67 -13.89 0.63
CA ARG A 150 -3.22 -13.98 1.99
C ARG A 150 -3.65 -12.60 2.50
N ASN A 151 -4.74 -12.56 3.27
CA ASN A 151 -5.05 -11.36 4.06
C ASN A 151 -4.31 -11.48 5.39
N GLU A 152 -3.30 -10.65 5.59
CA GLU A 152 -2.41 -10.74 6.74
C GLU A 152 -2.49 -9.48 7.59
N ILE A 153 -2.48 -9.67 8.91
CA ILE A 153 -2.31 -8.61 9.90
C ILE A 153 -1.00 -8.90 10.63
N LEU A 154 -0.01 -8.04 10.41
CA LEU A 154 1.32 -8.18 11.00
C LEU A 154 1.55 -7.06 12.02
N PHE A 155 2.15 -7.42 13.14
CA PHE A 155 2.63 -6.47 14.13
C PHE A 155 4.14 -6.33 14.01
N GLY A 156 4.64 -5.10 14.03
CA GLY A 156 6.08 -4.83 13.98
C GLY A 156 6.37 -3.33 13.97
N ASP A 157 7.66 -3.01 14.02
CA ASP A 157 8.12 -1.62 13.93
C ASP A 157 8.10 -1.13 12.49
N TYR A 158 7.77 0.16 12.31
CA TYR A 158 7.89 0.85 11.04
C TYR A 158 9.02 1.89 11.13
N PRO A 159 9.89 2.02 10.11
CA PRO A 159 11.10 2.86 10.20
C PRO A 159 10.81 4.36 10.36
N GLN A 160 9.57 4.78 10.12
CA GLN A 160 9.15 6.17 10.28
C GLN A 160 8.43 6.39 11.61
N GLU A 161 8.93 7.34 12.40
CA GLU A 161 8.34 7.72 13.69
C GLU A 161 6.88 8.19 13.52
N GLY A 162 6.02 7.80 14.46
CA GLY A 162 4.62 8.24 14.48
C GLY A 162 3.66 7.46 13.60
N VAL A 163 4.15 6.54 12.77
CA VAL A 163 3.30 5.61 12.04
C VAL A 163 2.70 4.61 13.03
N ILE A 164 1.39 4.38 12.92
CA ILE A 164 0.61 3.47 13.78
C ILE A 164 -0.01 2.30 13.01
N ALA A 165 -0.15 2.42 11.70
CA ALA A 165 -0.58 1.33 10.83
C ALA A 165 -0.18 1.62 9.38
N VAL A 166 0.05 0.55 8.61
CA VAL A 166 0.26 0.61 7.17
C VAL A 166 -0.68 -0.39 6.52
N THR A 167 -1.43 0.05 5.51
CA THR A 167 -2.35 -0.79 4.75
C THR A 167 -1.84 -0.87 3.31
N VAL A 168 -1.61 -2.07 2.80
CA VAL A 168 -1.23 -2.31 1.40
C VAL A 168 -2.35 -3.09 0.74
N VAL A 169 -2.81 -2.61 -0.43
CA VAL A 169 -3.89 -3.22 -1.24
C VAL A 169 -3.43 -3.33 -2.69
#